data_AF-A0AB73ADZ1-F1
#
_entry.id   AF-A0AB73ADZ1-F1
#
_cell.length_a   1.000
_cell.length_b   1.000
_cell.length_c   1.000
_cell.angle_alpha   90.00
_cell.angle_beta   90.00
_cell.angle_gamma   90.00
#
_symmetry.space_group_name_H-M   'P 1'
#
loop_
_entity.id
_entity.type
_entity.pdbx_description
1 polymer ?
#
loop_
_entity_poly.entity_id
_entity_poly.type
_entity_poly.pdbx_seq_one_letter_code
_entity_poly.pdbx_strand_id
1 'polypeptide(L)' 'MEIHKFPYNWKLAEANFTKDKGKVFSCFACGGGSTMGYKLAGFDVIGCNEIDPKVNQVYVTNHAPRFNFFRGYKRNNC' A
#
# COMPACT_ATOMS: atom_id res chain seq x y z
N MET A 1 -9.89 -27.09 -22.62
CA MET A 1 -9.33 -26.21 -21.57
C MET A 1 -8.66 -25.06 -22.30
N GLU A 2 -9.16 -23.84 -22.13
CA GLU A 2 -8.55 -22.67 -22.79
C GLU A 2 -7.17 -22.41 -22.21
N ILE A 3 -6.18 -22.26 -23.11
CA ILE A 3 -4.80 -21.96 -22.73
C ILE A 3 -4.74 -20.45 -22.49
N HIS A 4 -4.69 -20.05 -21.22
CA HIS A 4 -4.56 -18.65 -20.86
C HIS A 4 -3.23 -18.07 -21.39
N LYS A 5 -3.30 -16.93 -22.09
CA LYS A 5 -2.14 -16.24 -22.68
C LYS A 5 -1.08 -15.83 -21.65
N PHE A 6 -1.50 -15.63 -20.40
CA PHE A 6 -0.61 -15.27 -19.30
C PHE A 6 -0.79 -16.26 -18.14
N PRO A 7 0.31 -16.66 -17.47
CA PRO A 7 0.21 -17.44 -16.26
C PRO A 7 -0.36 -16.57 -15.14
N TYR A 8 -1.60 -16.82 -14.73
CA TYR A 8 -2.26 -16.11 -13.63
C TYR A 8 -1.87 -16.65 -12.22
N ASN A 9 -0.82 -17.47 -12.14
CA ASN A 9 -0.33 -18.03 -10.88
C ASN A 9 0.61 -17.03 -10.17
N TRP A 10 0.03 -15.98 -9.60
CA TRP A 10 0.79 -14.92 -8.93
C TRP A 10 0.63 -15.08 -7.42
N LYS A 11 1.75 -15.12 -6.69
CA LYS A 11 1.72 -15.14 -5.22
C LYS A 11 2.35 -13.89 -4.66
N LEU A 12 1.74 -13.34 -3.60
CA LEU A 12 2.27 -12.17 -2.91
C LEU A 12 3.68 -12.40 -2.37
N ALA A 13 3.99 -13.63 -1.93
CA ALA A 13 5.31 -14.01 -1.43
C ALA A 13 6.41 -14.00 -2.50
N GLU A 14 6.03 -14.07 -3.79
CA GLU A 14 6.94 -14.05 -4.93
C GLU A 14 7.15 -12.62 -5.47
N ALA A 15 6.45 -11.62 -4.92
CA ALA A 15 6.58 -10.22 -5.33
C ALA A 15 7.90 -9.60 -4.84
N ASN A 16 8.62 -8.94 -5.75
CA ASN A 16 9.85 -8.22 -5.42
C ASN A 16 9.57 -6.74 -5.12
N PHE A 17 9.92 -6.29 -3.92
CA PHE A 17 9.73 -4.90 -3.47
C PHE A 17 11.09 -4.24 -3.23
N THR A 18 11.68 -3.67 -4.28
CA THR A 18 13.08 -3.20 -4.27
C THR A 18 13.32 -1.95 -3.44
N LYS A 19 12.32 -1.05 -3.31
CA LYS A 19 12.39 0.20 -2.53
C LYS A 19 13.51 1.17 -2.95
N ASP A 20 14.04 1.02 -4.15
CA ASP A 20 15.17 1.78 -4.70
C ASP A 20 14.75 3.04 -5.48
N LYS A 21 13.45 3.21 -5.79
CA LYS A 21 12.96 4.33 -6.61
C LYS A 21 12.66 5.62 -5.85
N GLY A 22 12.62 5.55 -4.53
CA GLY A 22 12.36 6.71 -3.68
C GLY A 22 11.18 6.49 -2.74
N LYS A 23 10.92 7.49 -1.89
CA LYS A 23 9.91 7.43 -0.83
C LYS A 23 8.61 8.07 -1.29
N VAL A 24 7.51 7.36 -1.07
CA VAL A 24 6.16 7.82 -1.44
C VAL A 24 5.29 7.94 -0.19
N PHE A 25 4.62 9.07 -0.08
CA PHE A 25 3.57 9.31 0.90
C PHE A 25 2.25 9.50 0.14
N SER A 26 1.20 8.78 0.53
CA SER A 26 -0.06 8.78 -0.21
C SER A 26 -1.15 9.57 0.52
N CYS A 27 -1.80 10.52 -0.15
CA CYS A 27 -2.96 11.23 0.38
C CYS A 27 -4.24 10.66 -0.25
N PHE A 28 -5.27 10.43 0.57
CA PHE A 28 -6.54 9.83 0.12
C PHE A 28 -6.31 8.45 -0.53
N ALA A 29 -5.53 7.62 0.17
CA ALA A 29 -5.10 6.31 -0.33
C ALA A 29 -6.23 5.26 -0.39
N CYS A 30 -7.39 5.61 0.18
CA CYS A 30 -8.50 4.70 0.36
C CYS A 30 -8.03 3.39 1.02
N GLY A 31 -8.41 2.23 0.50
CA GLY A 31 -7.95 0.92 0.99
C GLY A 31 -6.52 0.53 0.59
N GLY A 32 -5.79 1.37 -0.16
CA GLY A 32 -4.37 1.14 -0.46
C GLY A 32 -4.06 0.47 -1.81
N GLY A 33 -4.97 0.46 -2.77
CA GLY A 33 -4.71 -0.13 -4.09
C GLY A 33 -3.46 0.44 -4.78
N SER A 34 -3.33 1.78 -4.82
CA SER A 34 -2.15 2.46 -5.36
C SER A 34 -0.88 2.18 -4.56
N THR A 35 -0.98 1.96 -3.25
CA THR A 35 0.16 1.60 -2.39
C THR A 35 0.80 0.30 -2.84
N MET A 36 0.00 -0.69 -3.21
CA MET A 36 0.53 -1.94 -3.77
C MET A 36 1.22 -1.70 -5.12
N GLY A 37 0.64 -0.87 -5.99
CA GLY A 37 1.26 -0.49 -7.27
C GLY A 37 2.61 0.21 -7.10
N TYR A 38 2.72 1.16 -6.17
CA TYR A 38 3.99 1.83 -5.86
C TYR A 38 5.04 0.86 -5.34
N LYS A 39 4.66 -0.05 -4.44
CA LYS A 39 5.56 -1.09 -3.93
C LYS A 39 6.10 -1.96 -5.07
N LEU A 40 5.22 -2.42 -5.97
CA LEU A 40 5.60 -3.22 -7.15
C LEU A 40 6.49 -2.46 -8.14
N ALA A 41 6.29 -1.14 -8.27
CA ALA A 41 7.14 -0.28 -9.08
C ALA A 41 8.51 0.05 -8.44
N GLY A 42 8.77 -0.43 -7.21
CA GLY A 42 10.04 -0.25 -6.51
C GLY A 42 10.11 0.98 -5.61
N PHE A 43 8.99 1.63 -5.30
CA PHE A 43 8.94 2.73 -4.34
C PHE A 43 8.79 2.24 -2.90
N ASP A 44 9.44 2.94 -1.96
CA ASP A 44 9.24 2.77 -0.52
C ASP A 44 8.04 3.59 -0.06
N VAL A 45 6.87 2.95 0.05
CA VAL A 45 5.67 3.61 0.57
C VAL A 45 5.78 3.76 2.08
N ILE A 46 6.00 4.98 2.55
CA ILE A 46 6.31 5.27 3.95
C ILE A 46 5.08 5.58 4.80
N GLY A 47 3.94 5.90 4.19
CA GLY A 47 2.78 6.35 4.94
C GLY A 47 1.60 6.82 4.10
N CYS A 48 0.53 7.18 4.81
CA CYS A 48 -0.68 7.72 4.22
C CYS A 48 -1.29 8.85 5.06
N ASN A 49 -2.11 9.69 4.43
CA ASN A 49 -3.05 10.60 5.08
C ASN A 49 -4.48 10.29 4.62
N GLU A 50 -5.37 9.97 5.56
CA GLU A 50 -6.77 9.60 5.28
C GLU A 50 -7.73 10.30 6.26
N ILE A 51 -8.93 10.66 5.79
CA ILE A 51 -9.97 11.34 6.56
C ILE A 51 -11.07 10.37 7.01
N ASP A 52 -11.31 9.31 6.26
CA ASP A 52 -12.30 8.30 6.63
C ASP A 52 -11.72 7.26 7.62
N PRO A 53 -12.31 7.10 8.81
CA PRO A 53 -11.75 6.23 9.84
C PRO A 53 -11.82 4.74 9.47
N LYS A 54 -12.88 4.31 8.78
CA LYS A 54 -13.07 2.90 8.41
C LYS A 54 -12.08 2.51 7.31
N VAL A 55 -11.92 3.38 6.32
CA VAL A 55 -10.99 3.21 5.21
C VAL A 55 -9.54 3.23 5.70
N ASN A 56 -9.20 4.14 6.61
CA ASN A 56 -7.88 4.16 7.23
C ASN A 56 -7.59 2.87 8.01
N GLN A 57 -8.58 2.32 8.73
CA GLN A 57 -8.41 1.05 9.44
C GLN A 57 -8.09 -0.11 8.48
N VAL A 58 -8.78 -0.18 7.34
CA VAL A 58 -8.47 -1.15 6.28
C VAL A 58 -7.05 -0.96 5.76
N TYR A 59 -6.66 0.28 5.48
CA TYR A 59 -5.30 0.60 5.01
C TYR A 59 -4.22 0.15 6.02
N VAL A 60 -4.40 0.46 7.30
CA VAL A 60 -3.45 0.08 8.37
C VAL A 60 -3.32 -1.43 8.48
N THR A 61 -4.45 -2.14 8.47
CA THR A 61 -4.48 -3.61 8.55
C THR A 61 -3.72 -4.25 7.38
N ASN A 62 -3.85 -3.68 6.18
CA ASN A 62 -3.26 -4.25 4.96
C ASN A 62 -1.79 -3.87 4.74
N HIS A 63 -1.36 -2.70 5.21
CA HIS A 63 -0.08 -2.11 4.80
C HIS A 63 0.85 -1.70 5.94
N ALA A 64 0.36 -1.68 7.19
CA ALA A 64 1.14 -1.31 8.37
C ALA A 64 2.07 -0.09 8.14
N PRO A 65 1.51 1.07 7.72
CA PRO A 65 2.32 2.24 7.39
C PRO A 65 3.14 2.73 8.57
N ARG A 66 4.37 3.17 8.30
CA ARG A 66 5.23 3.79 9.33
C ARG A 66 4.71 5.17 9.77
N PHE A 67 4.12 5.91 8.84
CA PHE A 67 3.50 7.20 9.10
C PHE A 67 2.03 7.20 8.68
N ASN A 68 1.13 6.97 9.63
CA ASN A 68 -0.30 7.12 9.41
C ASN A 68 -0.77 8.48 9.92
N PHE A 69 -1.31 9.31 9.03
CA PHE A 69 -1.99 10.55 9.38
C PHE A 69 -3.49 10.35 9.20
N PHE A 70 -4.24 10.63 10.27
CA PHE A 70 -5.69 10.67 10.24
C PHE A 70 -6.15 12.11 10.42
N ARG A 71 -6.83 12.67 9.42
CA ARG A 71 -7.30 14.08 9.45
C ARG A 71 -6.17 15.07 9.75
N GLY A 72 -4.97 14.82 9.23
CA GLY A 72 -3.79 15.65 9.48
C GLY A 72 -3.09 15.42 10.83
N TYR A 73 -3.63 14.58 11.72
CA TYR A 73 -2.94 14.21 12.96
C TYR A 73 -2.20 12.88 12.80
N LYS A 74 -0.95 12.82 13.23
CA LYS A 74 -0.16 11.58 13.21
C LYS A 74 -0.74 10.59 14.22
N ARG A 75 -1.27 9.46 13.77
CA ARG A 75 -1.60 8.34 14.67
C ARG A 75 -0.31 7.64 15.06
N ASN A 76 -0.04 7.61 16.35
CA ASN A 76 0.94 6.69 16.91
C ASN A 76 0.29 5.30 16.92
N ASN A 77 1.00 4.30 16.38
CA ASN A 77 0.53 2.92 16.38
C ASN A 77 0.37 2.45 17.84
N CYS A 78 -0.88 2.28 18.28
CA CYS A 78 -1.26 1.35 19.35
C CYS A 78 -1.72 0.06 18.69
#